data_AF-A0A0S8EZZ5-F1
#
_entry.id   AF-A0A0S8EZZ5-F1
#
_cell.length_a   1.000
_cell.length_b   1.000
_cell.length_c   1.000
_cell.angle_alpha   90.00
_cell.angle_beta   90.00
_cell.angle_gamma   90.00
#
_symmetry.space_group_name_H-M   'P 1'
#
loop_
_entity.id
_entity.type
_entity.pdbx_description
1 polymer ?
#
loop_
_entity_poly.entity_id
_entity_poly.type
_entity_poly.pdbx_seq_one_letter_code
_entity_poly.pdbx_strand_id
1 'polypeptide(L)'
;MSVRSLLAVFVGGKSRRMGTPKGLLEAPDSGQPILEGLVLLGRQTGLEIILVGDATPYATLVKGVSRIADDPPGAGPLAGLHAALCYALQNEHDR
;
A
#
# COMPACT_ATOMS: atom_id res chain seq x y z
N MET A 1 25.30 3.61 8.65
CA MET A 1 23.84 3.84 8.81
C MET A 1 23.14 3.03 7.74
N SER A 2 22.23 2.13 8.09
CA SER A 2 21.41 1.42 7.11
C SER A 2 20.24 2.33 6.76
N VAL A 3 20.13 2.74 5.49
CA VAL A 3 18.98 3.52 5.02
C VAL A 3 17.79 2.58 4.94
N ARG A 4 16.71 2.90 5.65
CA ARG A 4 15.50 2.09 5.66
C ARG A 4 14.60 2.55 4.51
N SER A 5 14.34 1.65 3.57
CA SER A 5 13.52 1.95 2.40
C SER A 5 12.09 1.42 2.61
N LEU A 6 11.11 2.26 2.24
CA LEU A 6 9.68 2.00 2.38
C LEU A 6 9.04 1.80 1.01
N LEU A 7 8.18 0.78 0.89
CA LEU A 7 7.28 0.59 -0.24
C LEU A 7 5.85 0.98 0.18
N ALA A 8 5.39 2.13 -0.27
CA ALA A 8 4.02 2.58 -0.09
C ALA A 8 3.15 2.13 -1.28
N VAL A 9 2.20 1.23 -1.03
CA VAL A 9 1.28 0.72 -2.07
C VAL A 9 -0.07 1.42 -1.94
N PHE A 10 -0.44 2.17 -2.98
CA PHE A 10 -1.64 2.98 -3.00
C PHE A 10 -2.83 2.13 -3.43
N VAL A 11 -3.65 1.74 -2.46
CA VAL A 11 -4.77 0.81 -2.65
C VAL A 11 -6.14 1.51 -2.62
N GLY A 12 -6.17 2.79 -2.28
CA GLY A 12 -7.38 3.60 -2.24
C GLY A 12 -7.98 3.95 -3.60
N GLY A 13 -9.18 4.51 -3.57
CA GLY A 13 -9.91 5.01 -4.73
C GLY A 13 -11.12 4.16 -5.10
N LYS A 14 -12.20 4.83 -5.52
CA LYS A 14 -13.54 4.21 -5.71
C LYS A 14 -13.67 3.26 -6.91
N SER A 15 -12.59 2.86 -7.58
CA SER A 15 -12.59 1.94 -8.75
C SER A 15 -13.72 2.17 -9.79
N ARG A 16 -14.12 3.42 -10.02
CA ARG A 16 -15.40 3.78 -10.68
C ARG A 16 -15.54 3.32 -12.13
N ARG A 17 -14.42 3.10 -12.83
CA ARG A 17 -14.39 2.68 -14.24
C ARG A 17 -14.37 1.16 -14.41
N MET A 18 -13.81 0.43 -13.46
CA MET A 18 -13.60 -1.02 -13.56
C MET A 18 -14.60 -1.82 -12.74
N GLY A 19 -15.32 -1.20 -11.80
CA GLY A 19 -16.25 -1.88 -10.88
C GLY A 19 -15.58 -2.71 -9.78
N THR A 20 -14.35 -3.17 -10.01
CA THR A 20 -13.56 -3.99 -9.08
C THR A 20 -12.35 -3.22 -8.51
N PRO A 21 -12.00 -3.38 -7.22
CA PRO A 21 -10.76 -2.85 -6.65
C PRO A 21 -9.53 -3.34 -7.43
N LYS A 22 -8.72 -2.41 -7.97
CA LYS A 22 -7.64 -2.75 -8.93
C LYS A 22 -6.63 -3.77 -8.40
N GLY A 23 -6.30 -3.73 -7.11
CA GLY A 23 -5.37 -4.68 -6.50
C GLY A 23 -5.84 -6.14 -6.51
N LEU A 24 -7.13 -6.40 -6.77
CA LEU A 24 -7.69 -7.76 -6.92
C LEU A 24 -7.62 -8.27 -8.36
N LEU A 25 -7.27 -7.43 -9.32
CA LEU A 25 -7.08 -7.89 -10.69
C LEU A 25 -5.87 -8.81 -10.73
N GLU A 26 -5.98 -9.92 -11.45
CA GLU A 26 -4.89 -10.86 -11.65
C GLU A 26 -3.89 -10.31 -12.65
N ALA A 27 -2.60 -10.42 -12.34
CA ALA A 27 -1.54 -10.07 -13.26
C ALA A 27 -1.49 -11.10 -14.41
N PRO A 28 -1.38 -10.68 -15.68
CA PRO A 28 -1.47 -11.58 -16.84
C PRO A 28 -0.47 -12.75 -16.80
N ASP A 29 0.72 -12.53 -16.27
CA ASP A 29 1.81 -13.50 -16.30
C ASP A 29 1.80 -14.48 -15.12
N SER A 30 1.21 -14.11 -13.98
CA SER A 30 1.24 -14.92 -12.76
C SER A 30 -0.12 -15.48 -12.33
N GLY A 31 -1.23 -14.90 -12.82
CA GLY A 31 -2.57 -15.19 -12.32
C GLY A 31 -2.80 -14.76 -10.87
N GLN A 32 -1.84 -14.08 -10.23
CA GLN A 32 -1.95 -13.62 -8.85
C GLN A 32 -2.51 -12.19 -8.81
N PRO A 33 -3.28 -11.83 -7.77
CA PRO A 33 -3.71 -10.46 -7.55
C PRO A 33 -2.52 -9.50 -7.54
N ILE A 34 -2.63 -8.37 -8.28
CA ILE A 34 -1.56 -7.37 -8.41
C ILE A 34 -1.02 -6.95 -7.03
N LEU A 35 -1.90 -6.79 -6.03
CA LEU A 35 -1.47 -6.39 -4.69
C LEU A 35 -0.60 -7.45 -4.01
N GLU A 36 -0.91 -8.75 -4.16
CA GLU A 36 -0.09 -9.81 -3.59
C GLU A 36 1.31 -9.81 -4.22
N GLY A 37 1.40 -9.64 -5.54
CA GLY A 37 2.67 -9.54 -6.25
C GLY A 37 3.55 -8.38 -5.76
N LEU A 38 2.95 -7.20 -5.56
CA LEU A 38 3.66 -6.03 -5.03
C LEU A 38 4.16 -6.26 -3.60
N VAL A 39 3.34 -6.88 -2.74
CA VAL A 39 3.74 -7.20 -1.36
C VAL A 39 4.85 -8.25 -1.34
N LEU A 40 4.76 -9.28 -2.20
CA LEU A 40 5.81 -10.29 -2.33
C LEU A 40 7.14 -9.67 -2.77
N LEU A 41 7.12 -8.78 -3.77
CA LEU A 41 8.30 -8.06 -4.24
C LEU A 41 8.92 -7.20 -3.14
N GLY A 42 8.10 -6.47 -2.38
CA GLY A 42 8.55 -5.69 -1.21
C GLY A 42 9.24 -6.57 -0.16
N ARG A 43 8.69 -7.76 0.12
CA ARG A 43 9.27 -8.71 1.09
C ARG A 43 10.61 -9.26 0.62
N GLN A 44 10.70 -9.65 -0.65
CA GLN A 44 11.94 -10.19 -1.25
C GLN A 44 13.08 -9.17 -1.26
N THR A 45 12.74 -7.88 -1.32
CA THR A 45 13.70 -6.77 -1.29
C THR A 45 14.00 -6.26 0.13
N GLY A 46 13.37 -6.84 1.15
CA GLY A 46 13.55 -6.43 2.55
C GLY A 46 12.97 -5.05 2.87
N LEU A 47 12.07 -4.54 2.02
CA LEU A 47 11.41 -3.25 2.23
C LEU A 47 10.34 -3.36 3.31
N GLU A 48 10.19 -2.30 4.10
CA GLU A 48 8.98 -2.13 4.89
C GLU A 48 7.82 -1.78 3.95
N ILE A 49 6.67 -2.41 4.13
CA ILE A 49 5.54 -2.29 3.21
C ILE A 49 4.36 -1.71 3.96
N ILE A 50 3.73 -0.71 3.36
CA ILE A 50 2.48 -0.13 3.87
C ILE A 50 1.44 -0.05 2.76
N LEU A 51 0.17 -0.26 3.13
CA LEU A 51 -0.98 0.00 2.27
C LEU A 51 -1.55 1.38 2.59
N VAL A 52 -1.75 2.20 1.56
CA VAL A 52 -2.20 3.59 1.68
C VAL A 52 -3.59 3.78 1.08
N GLY A 53 -4.50 4.33 1.87
CA GLY A 53 -5.90 4.57 1.51
C GLY A 53 -6.84 3.48 2.04
N ASP A 54 -8.04 3.37 1.45
CA ASP A 54 -9.02 2.34 1.85
C ASP A 54 -8.55 0.94 1.45
N ALA A 55 -7.96 0.24 2.41
CA ALA A 55 -7.46 -1.12 2.24
C ALA A 55 -8.50 -2.21 2.60
N THR A 56 -9.75 -1.85 2.89
CA THR A 56 -10.81 -2.79 3.31
C THR A 56 -11.00 -3.95 2.33
N PRO A 57 -11.00 -3.76 1.00
CA PRO A 57 -11.16 -4.85 0.04
C PRO A 57 -10.04 -5.91 0.09
N TYR A 58 -8.93 -5.59 0.75
CA TYR A 58 -7.71 -6.40 0.82
C TYR A 58 -7.46 -6.94 2.23
N ALA A 59 -8.44 -6.86 3.13
CA ALA A 59 -8.32 -7.27 4.54
C ALA A 59 -7.76 -8.69 4.71
N THR A 60 -8.22 -9.63 3.88
CA THR A 60 -7.85 -11.05 3.94
C THR A 60 -6.71 -11.42 3.00
N LEU A 61 -6.39 -10.56 2.03
CA LEU A 61 -5.45 -10.86 0.95
C LEU A 61 -4.00 -10.87 1.42
N VAL A 62 -3.60 -9.84 2.16
CA VAL A 62 -2.21 -9.66 2.63
C VAL A 62 -2.17 -9.48 4.15
N LYS A 63 -1.51 -10.42 4.82
CA LYS A 63 -1.36 -10.45 6.29
C LYS A 63 -0.07 -9.76 6.72
N GLY A 64 -0.09 -9.10 7.88
CA GLY A 64 1.12 -8.51 8.49
C GLY A 64 1.69 -7.31 7.74
N VAL A 65 0.85 -6.60 6.96
CA VAL A 65 1.21 -5.35 6.27
C VAL A 65 0.48 -4.20 6.96
N SER A 66 1.21 -3.16 7.33
CA SER A 66 0.63 -1.96 7.95
C SER A 66 -0.32 -1.25 6.99
N ARG A 67 -1.35 -0.62 7.53
CA ARG A 67 -2.40 0.05 6.75
C ARG A 67 -2.58 1.46 7.30
N ILE A 68 -2.49 2.45 6.43
CA ILE A 68 -2.72 3.85 6.76
C ILE A 68 -3.79 4.42 5.85
N ALA A 69 -4.64 5.28 6.41
CA ALA A 69 -5.62 6.02 5.65
C ALA A 69 -4.97 7.21 4.90
N ASP A 70 -5.65 7.74 3.89
CA ASP A 70 -5.30 9.04 3.34
C ASP A 70 -5.46 10.12 4.41
N ASP A 71 -4.58 11.12 4.42
CA ASP A 71 -4.70 12.30 5.28
C ASP A 71 -4.47 13.58 4.45
N PRO A 72 -5.52 14.39 4.19
CA PRO A 72 -6.91 14.23 4.65
C PRO A 72 -7.67 13.08 3.95
N PRO A 73 -8.69 12.46 4.59
CA PRO A 73 -9.40 11.31 4.05
C PRO A 73 -10.05 11.56 2.68
N GLY A 74 -9.77 10.69 1.71
CA GLY A 74 -10.44 10.68 0.41
C GLY A 74 -10.07 11.83 -0.54
N ALA A 75 -9.05 12.62 -0.22
CA ALA A 75 -8.56 13.72 -1.06
C ALA A 75 -7.66 13.28 -2.22
N GLY A 76 -7.51 11.96 -2.44
CA GLY A 76 -6.84 11.40 -3.60
C GLY A 76 -5.35 11.11 -3.37
N PRO A 77 -4.58 10.83 -4.44
CA PRO A 77 -3.23 10.28 -4.33
C PRO A 77 -2.24 11.15 -3.56
N LEU A 78 -2.37 12.48 -3.59
CA LEU A 78 -1.46 13.36 -2.85
C LEU A 78 -1.69 13.29 -1.34
N ALA A 79 -2.93 13.10 -0.88
CA ALA A 79 -3.22 12.88 0.53
C ALA A 79 -2.68 11.54 1.03
N GLY A 80 -2.74 10.51 0.19
CA GLY A 80 -2.07 9.23 0.47
C GLY A 80 -0.55 9.38 0.55
N LEU A 81 0.06 10.13 -0.37
CA LEU A 81 1.51 10.37 -0.35
C LEU A 81 1.94 11.15 0.89
N HIS A 82 1.19 12.19 1.25
CA HIS A 82 1.39 12.94 2.48
C HIS A 82 1.37 12.00 3.71
N ALA A 83 0.32 11.17 3.84
CA ALA A 83 0.23 10.21 4.94
C ALA A 83 1.42 9.22 4.98
N ALA A 84 1.87 8.73 3.82
CA ALA A 84 3.01 7.82 3.72
C ALA A 84 4.34 8.48 4.15
N LEU A 85 4.55 9.75 3.78
CA LEU A 85 5.72 10.52 4.21
C LEU A 85 5.70 10.80 5.71
N CYS A 86 4.54 11.19 6.26
CA CYS A 86 4.38 11.35 7.71
C CYS A 86 4.67 10.06 8.47
N TYR A 87 4.14 8.92 7.99
CA TYR A 87 4.43 7.60 8.54
C TYR A 87 5.94 7.32 8.55
N ALA A 88 6.63 7.57 7.43
CA ALA A 88 8.07 7.34 7.34
C ALA A 88 8.85 8.19 8.36
N LEU A 89 8.53 9.48 8.47
CA LEU A 89 9.23 10.42 9.37
C LEU A 89 8.99 10.11 10.86
N GLN A 90 7.80 9.65 11.24
CA GLN A 90 7.47 9.28 12.61
C GLN A 90 8.18 8.00 13.05
N ASN A 91 8.22 7.00 12.17
CA ASN A 91 8.87 5.72 12.45
C ASN A 91 10.41 5.80 12.43
N GLU A 92 10.99 6.93 12.02
CA GLU A 92 12.40 7.24 12.26
C GLU A 92 12.67 7.79 13.67
N HIS A 93 11.70 8.46 14.32
CA HIS A 93 11.89 9.15 15.61
C HIS A 93 11.60 8.27 16.84
N ASP A 94 10.79 7.22 16.72
CA ASP A 94 10.44 6.33 17.85
C ASP A 94 11.55 5.28 18.17
N ARG A 95 12.80 5.57 17.79
CA ARG A 95 13.99 4.71 17.98
C ARG A 95 15.24 5.52 18.28
#